data_AF-A0A3D9C9D1-F1
#
_entry.id   AF-A0A3D9C9D1-F1
#
_cell.length_a   1.000
_cell.length_b   1.000
_cell.length_c   1.000
_cell.angle_alpha   90.00
_cell.angle_beta   90.00
_cell.angle_gamma   90.00
#
_symmetry.space_group_name_H-M   'P 1'
#
loop_
_entity.id
_entity.type
_entity.pdbx_description
1 polymer ?
#
loop_
_entity_poly.entity_id
_entity_poly.type
_entity_poly.pdbx_seq_one_letter_code
_entity_poly.pdbx_strand_id
1 'polypeptide(L)'
;MKKPKSIIKFEKLHGIKLKETEYLIEVISNRRYSDVYLLNEDREVIGLNIANHYLGSIPDMNDFPKLEVLNVSNNGITEIKGLKKLKKLKRLYLSKNYIREIKGVKKLKQLTSLY
;
A
#
# COMPACT_ATOMS: atom_id res chain seq x y z
N MET A 1 15.40 1.13 -16.28
CA MET A 1 14.90 2.48 -15.91
C MET A 1 15.12 2.74 -14.43
N LYS A 2 15.14 4.00 -13.96
CA LYS A 2 15.51 4.36 -12.58
C LYS A 2 14.33 4.25 -11.60
N LYS A 3 14.50 3.45 -10.54
CA LYS A 3 13.53 3.26 -9.44
C LYS A 3 13.07 4.61 -8.85
N PRO A 4 11.76 4.81 -8.54
CA PRO A 4 11.26 6.06 -7.99
C PRO A 4 11.91 6.47 -6.66
N LYS A 5 12.13 7.77 -6.44
CA LYS A 5 12.72 8.29 -5.19
C LYS A 5 11.89 7.94 -3.96
N SER A 6 10.56 7.95 -4.08
CA SER A 6 9.64 7.57 -2.99
C SER A 6 9.85 6.12 -2.56
N ILE A 7 10.04 5.20 -3.51
CA ILE A 7 10.36 3.80 -3.24
C ILE A 7 11.71 3.69 -2.52
N ILE A 8 12.77 4.30 -3.05
CA ILE A 8 14.12 4.23 -2.44
C ILE A 8 14.09 4.74 -0.99
N LYS A 9 13.38 5.86 -0.75
CA LYS A 9 13.19 6.43 0.59
C LYS A 9 12.43 5.47 1.50
N PHE A 10 11.33 4.88 1.02
CA PHE A 10 10.52 3.93 1.77
C PHE A 10 11.32 2.67 2.14
N GLU A 11 12.05 2.09 1.19
CA GLU A 11 12.93 0.93 1.42
C GLU A 11 13.95 1.22 2.52
N LYS A 12 14.59 2.40 2.48
CA LYS A 12 15.55 2.82 3.51
C LYS A 12 14.93 3.00 4.89
N LEU A 13 13.71 3.55 4.96
CA LEU A 13 13.04 3.84 6.22
C LEU A 13 12.48 2.57 6.90
N HIS A 14 12.01 1.61 6.11
CA HIS A 14 11.29 0.44 6.60
C HIS A 14 12.07 -0.88 6.50
N GLY A 15 13.23 -0.89 5.84
CA GLY A 15 14.03 -2.10 5.65
C GLY A 15 13.40 -3.12 4.70
N ILE A 16 12.42 -2.71 3.89
CA ILE A 16 11.72 -3.56 2.92
C ILE A 16 12.35 -3.36 1.54
N LYS A 17 12.59 -4.44 0.80
CA LYS A 17 13.13 -4.39 -0.58
C LYS A 17 12.00 -4.60 -1.57
N LEU A 18 11.62 -3.55 -2.28
CA LEU A 18 10.49 -3.54 -3.21
C LEU A 18 10.95 -3.76 -4.66
N LYS A 19 10.19 -4.59 -5.39
CA LYS A 19 10.39 -4.88 -6.82
C LYS A 19 9.31 -4.21 -7.68
N GLU A 20 9.69 -3.67 -8.83
CA GLU A 20 8.73 -3.19 -9.81
C GLU A 20 7.96 -4.37 -10.41
N THR A 21 6.64 -4.22 -10.58
CA THR A 21 5.79 -5.14 -11.34
C THR A 21 5.02 -4.39 -12.41
N GLU A 22 4.65 -5.10 -13.48
CA GLU A 22 3.77 -4.63 -14.54
C GLU A 22 2.33 -5.15 -14.35
N TYR A 23 2.11 -6.08 -13.41
CA TYR A 23 0.86 -6.79 -13.27
C TYR A 23 0.13 -6.42 -11.98
N LEU A 24 -1.08 -5.86 -12.12
CA LEU A 24 -1.93 -5.52 -10.97
C LEU A 24 -2.23 -6.72 -10.06
N ILE A 25 -2.29 -7.94 -10.61
CA ILE A 25 -2.54 -9.16 -9.82
C ILE A 25 -1.45 -9.40 -8.76
N GLU A 26 -0.21 -8.99 -8.99
CA GLU A 26 0.89 -9.11 -8.01
C GLU A 26 0.74 -8.11 -6.86
N VAL A 27 0.12 -6.95 -7.11
CA VAL A 27 -0.16 -5.95 -6.07
C VAL A 27 -1.27 -6.43 -5.12
N ILE A 28 -2.26 -7.17 -5.63
CA ILE A 28 -3.45 -7.57 -4.86
C ILE A 28 -3.40 -9.00 -4.31
N SER A 29 -2.41 -9.81 -4.70
CA SER A 29 -2.28 -11.21 -4.31
C SER A 29 -1.29 -11.39 -3.15
N ASN A 30 -1.72 -12.07 -2.10
CA ASN A 30 -0.85 -12.43 -0.96
C ASN A 30 -0.20 -13.82 -1.10
N ARG A 31 -0.42 -14.54 -2.22
CA ARG A 31 -0.06 -15.97 -2.33
C ARG A 31 1.40 -16.22 -2.72
N ARG A 32 2.02 -15.30 -3.47
CA ARG A 32 3.39 -15.44 -4.01
C ARG A 32 4.18 -14.13 -4.11
N TYR A 33 3.52 -13.00 -3.92
CA TYR A 33 4.09 -11.68 -4.13
C TYR A 33 3.76 -10.83 -2.92
N SER A 34 4.74 -10.61 -2.05
CA SER A 34 4.82 -9.39 -1.25
C SER A 34 5.91 -8.53 -1.88
N ASP A 35 6.01 -7.28 -1.46
CA ASP A 35 7.15 -6.42 -1.77
C ASP A 35 7.24 -6.00 -3.23
N VAL A 36 6.09 -5.60 -3.77
CA VAL A 36 6.00 -5.09 -5.12
C VAL A 36 5.38 -3.71 -5.18
N TYR A 37 5.78 -2.94 -6.18
CA TYR A 37 5.15 -1.69 -6.55
C TYR A 37 4.84 -1.65 -8.05
N LEU A 38 3.73 -1.01 -8.39
CA LEU A 38 3.26 -0.82 -9.76
C LEU A 38 3.33 0.66 -10.12
N LEU A 39 3.79 0.93 -11.34
CA LEU A 39 3.87 2.28 -11.90
C LEU A 39 2.81 2.50 -12.98
N ASN A 40 2.39 3.76 -13.15
CA ASN A 40 1.71 4.19 -14.37
C ASN A 40 2.72 4.56 -15.47
N GLU A 41 2.21 5.01 -16.63
CA GLU A 41 3.02 5.45 -17.77
C GLU A 41 3.98 6.61 -17.41
N ASP A 42 3.56 7.51 -16.52
CA ASP A 42 4.36 8.62 -15.99
C ASP A 42 5.38 8.20 -14.92
N ARG A 43 5.52 6.88 -14.66
CA ARG A 43 6.39 6.31 -13.62
C ARG A 43 6.07 6.76 -12.19
N GLU A 44 4.83 7.13 -11.92
CA GLU A 44 4.31 7.39 -10.58
C GLU A 44 3.81 6.08 -9.94
N VAL A 45 4.00 5.92 -8.63
CA VAL A 45 3.58 4.72 -7.90
C VAL A 45 2.06 4.73 -7.72
N ILE A 46 1.39 3.76 -8.35
CA ILE A 46 -0.07 3.60 -8.30
C ILE A 46 -0.51 2.34 -7.53
N GLY A 47 0.36 1.36 -7.39
CA GLY A 47 0.10 0.15 -6.60
C GLY A 47 1.25 -0.16 -5.66
N LEU A 48 0.94 -0.59 -4.44
CA LEU A 48 1.93 -1.04 -3.48
C LEU A 48 1.41 -2.25 -2.70
N ASN A 49 2.24 -3.29 -2.62
CA ASN A 49 2.00 -4.47 -1.82
C ASN A 49 3.16 -4.64 -0.83
N ILE A 50 2.85 -4.43 0.44
CA ILE A 50 3.75 -4.58 1.59
C ILE A 50 3.09 -5.49 2.63
N ALA A 51 2.38 -6.52 2.17
CA ALA A 51 1.82 -7.55 3.03
C ALA A 51 2.93 -8.43 3.66
N ASN A 52 2.64 -9.02 4.82
CA ASN A 52 3.54 -9.98 5.52
C ASN A 52 4.82 -9.39 6.14
N HIS A 53 4.77 -8.17 6.68
CA HIS A 53 5.92 -7.47 7.30
C HIS A 53 5.77 -7.16 8.79
N TYR A 54 4.74 -7.70 9.46
CA TYR A 54 4.50 -7.46 10.89
C TYR A 54 4.58 -5.96 11.30
N LEU A 55 4.12 -5.07 10.42
CA LEU A 55 4.31 -3.62 10.58
C LEU A 55 3.68 -3.05 11.86
N GLY A 56 2.66 -3.72 12.42
CA GLY A 56 1.89 -3.29 13.59
C GLY A 56 1.01 -2.05 13.36
N SER A 57 1.36 -1.22 12.36
CA SER A 57 0.60 -0.06 11.92
C SER A 57 0.86 0.22 10.44
N ILE A 58 -0.03 0.94 9.79
CA ILE A 58 0.18 1.40 8.42
C ILE A 58 1.28 2.48 8.43
N PRO A 59 2.34 2.35 7.61
CA PRO A 59 3.38 3.37 7.47
C PRO A 59 2.83 4.73 7.00
N ASP A 60 3.63 5.80 7.13
CA ASP A 60 3.25 7.07 6.52
C ASP A 60 3.30 6.97 4.99
N MET A 61 2.13 7.09 4.36
CA MET A 61 1.96 6.95 2.92
C MET A 61 2.02 8.27 2.16
N ASN A 62 2.45 9.37 2.80
CA ASN A 62 2.47 10.71 2.21
C ASN A 62 3.32 10.84 0.94
N ASP A 63 4.33 9.99 0.73
CA ASP A 63 5.19 9.99 -0.45
C ASP A 63 4.53 9.32 -1.68
N PHE A 64 3.30 8.80 -1.56
CA PHE A 64 2.58 8.10 -2.62
C PHE A 64 1.23 8.78 -2.95
N PRO A 65 1.22 10.05 -3.41
CA PRO A 65 -0.02 10.80 -3.62
C PRO A 65 -0.91 10.25 -4.75
N LYS A 66 -0.35 9.43 -5.64
CA LYS A 66 -1.05 8.80 -6.77
C LYS A 66 -1.48 7.35 -6.50
N LEU A 67 -1.27 6.85 -5.29
CA LEU A 67 -1.58 5.47 -4.95
C LEU A 67 -3.08 5.18 -5.12
N GLU A 68 -3.39 4.18 -5.94
CA GLU A 68 -4.74 3.69 -6.21
C GLU A 68 -5.03 2.37 -5.50
N VAL A 69 -4.02 1.54 -5.31
CA VAL A 69 -4.13 0.21 -4.70
C VAL A 69 -3.08 0.06 -3.61
N LEU A 70 -3.53 -0.24 -2.40
CA LEU A 70 -2.67 -0.52 -1.25
C LEU A 70 -3.02 -1.88 -0.65
N ASN A 71 -2.03 -2.75 -0.59
CA ASN A 71 -2.13 -4.02 0.12
C ASN A 71 -1.19 -4.04 1.32
N VAL A 72 -1.79 -4.06 2.50
CA VAL A 72 -1.13 -4.12 3.82
C VAL A 72 -1.69 -5.31 4.62
N SER A 73 -2.12 -6.36 3.92
CA SER A 73 -2.64 -7.57 4.54
C SER A 73 -1.58 -8.25 5.42
N ASN A 74 -2.03 -8.97 6.44
CA ASN A 74 -1.15 -9.78 7.30
C ASN A 74 0.02 -8.99 7.93
N ASN A 75 -0.28 -7.83 8.53
CA ASN A 75 0.71 -6.94 9.14
C ASN A 75 0.48 -6.68 10.63
N GLY A 76 -0.51 -7.33 11.24
CA GLY A 76 -0.85 -7.13 12.65
C GLY A 76 -1.38 -5.72 12.97
N ILE A 77 -1.90 -5.00 11.98
CA ILE A 77 -2.42 -3.64 12.13
C ILE A 77 -3.68 -3.67 13.01
N THR A 78 -3.79 -2.74 13.96
CA THR A 78 -4.95 -2.64 14.88
C THR A 78 -5.89 -1.49 14.53
N GLU A 79 -5.43 -0.50 13.76
CA GLU A 79 -6.19 0.69 13.41
C GLU A 79 -5.85 1.22 12.01
N ILE A 80 -6.85 1.80 11.34
CA ILE A 80 -6.70 2.40 10.01
C ILE A 80 -6.38 3.90 10.18
N LYS A 81 -5.08 4.24 10.22
CA LYS A 81 -4.56 5.60 10.27
C LYS A 81 -3.53 5.86 9.18
N GLY A 82 -3.11 7.12 9.01
CA GLY A 82 -2.06 7.49 8.03
C GLY A 82 -2.53 7.63 6.58
N LEU A 83 -3.77 7.23 6.24
CA LEU A 83 -4.24 7.22 4.84
C LEU A 83 -4.82 8.56 4.33
N LYS A 84 -4.85 9.62 5.15
CA LYS A 84 -5.61 10.86 4.89
C LYS A 84 -5.29 11.56 3.57
N LYS A 85 -4.06 11.43 3.07
CA LYS A 85 -3.59 12.07 1.83
C LYS A 85 -3.81 11.21 0.58
N LEU A 86 -4.21 9.95 0.71
CA LEU A 86 -4.39 9.04 -0.43
C LEU A 86 -5.74 9.28 -1.13
N LYS A 87 -5.89 10.45 -1.76
CA LYS A 87 -7.15 10.88 -2.39
C LYS A 87 -7.52 10.06 -3.62
N LYS A 88 -6.56 9.35 -4.20
CA LYS A 88 -6.72 8.47 -5.37
C LYS A 88 -6.91 7.01 -4.99
N LEU A 89 -6.88 6.66 -3.70
CA LEU A 89 -6.98 5.26 -3.27
C LEU A 89 -8.38 4.70 -3.61
N LYS A 90 -8.39 3.64 -4.42
CA LYS A 90 -9.58 2.93 -4.88
C LYS A 90 -9.76 1.60 -4.16
N ARG A 91 -8.66 0.88 -3.91
CA ARG A 91 -8.67 -0.45 -3.29
C ARG A 91 -7.72 -0.52 -2.11
N LEU A 92 -8.23 -0.98 -0.97
CA LEU A 92 -7.45 -1.17 0.25
C LEU A 92 -7.63 -2.60 0.76
N TYR A 93 -6.53 -3.34 0.86
CA TYR A 93 -6.50 -4.70 1.38
C TYR A 93 -5.87 -4.71 2.78
N LEU A 94 -6.68 -5.10 3.76
CA LEU A 94 -6.38 -5.15 5.19
C LEU A 94 -6.64 -6.53 5.79
N SER A 95 -6.98 -7.54 4.97
CA SER A 95 -7.18 -8.92 5.41
C SER A 95 -6.05 -9.42 6.33
N LYS A 96 -6.38 -10.30 7.29
CA LYS A 96 -5.43 -10.85 8.28
C LYS A 96 -4.72 -9.80 9.13
N ASN A 97 -5.39 -8.71 9.48
CA ASN A 97 -4.96 -7.76 10.51
C ASN A 97 -5.83 -7.89 11.77
N TYR A 98 -5.53 -7.12 12.82
CA TYR A 98 -6.25 -7.10 14.10
C TYR A 98 -7.14 -5.86 14.26
N ILE A 99 -7.67 -5.34 13.15
CA ILE A 99 -8.56 -4.17 13.14
C ILE A 99 -9.92 -4.57 13.69
N ARG A 100 -10.33 -3.92 14.79
CA ARG A 100 -11.63 -4.19 15.44
C ARG A 100 -12.76 -3.28 14.95
N GLU A 101 -12.41 -2.15 14.34
CA GLU A 101 -13.38 -1.16 13.89
C GLU A 101 -12.90 -0.43 12.64
N ILE A 102 -13.80 -0.21 11.70
CA ILE A 102 -13.52 0.54 10.47
C ILE A 102 -13.70 2.04 10.72
N LYS A 103 -12.63 2.68 11.20
CA LYS A 103 -12.48 4.14 11.31
C LYS A 103 -11.49 4.66 10.24
N GLY A 104 -11.41 5.98 10.06
CA GLY A 104 -10.36 6.61 9.23
C GLY A 104 -10.56 6.56 7.70
N VAL A 105 -11.44 5.71 7.16
CA VAL A 105 -11.67 5.59 5.70
C VAL A 105 -12.61 6.65 5.11
N LYS A 106 -13.39 7.39 5.93
CA LYS A 106 -14.40 8.38 5.48
C LYS A 106 -13.85 9.50 4.57
N LYS A 107 -12.55 9.78 4.63
CA LYS A 107 -11.86 10.82 3.85
C LYS A 107 -11.31 10.29 2.51
N LEU A 108 -11.36 8.98 2.27
CA LEU A 108 -10.94 8.31 1.03
C LEU A 108 -12.11 8.29 0.04
N LYS A 109 -12.34 9.43 -0.61
CA LYS A 109 -13.54 9.64 -1.45
C LYS A 109 -13.61 8.76 -2.71
N GLN A 110 -12.48 8.20 -3.13
CA GLN A 110 -12.41 7.31 -4.30
C GLN A 110 -12.37 5.83 -3.91
N LEU A 111 -12.44 5.50 -2.62
CA LEU A 111 -12.38 4.11 -2.16
C LEU A 111 -13.66 3.38 -2.57
N THR A 112 -13.52 2.39 -3.44
CA THR A 112 -14.63 1.58 -3.95
C THR A 112 -14.57 0.14 -3.45
N SER A 113 -13.42 -0.30 -2.91
CA SER A 113 -13.27 -1.66 -2.39
C SER A 113 -12.38 -1.70 -1.16
N LEU A 114 -12.87 -2.39 -0.13
CA LEU A 114 -12.19 -2.63 1.14
C LEU A 114 -12.24 -4.13 1.42
N TYR A 115 -11.09 -4.77 1.62
CA TYR A 115 -10.92 -6.22 1.80
C TYR A 115 -10.16 -6.55 3.07
#